data_AF-A0A804M0W0-F1
#
_entry.id   AF-A0A804M0W0-F1
#
_cell.length_a   1.000
_cell.length_b   1.000
_cell.length_c   1.000
_cell.angle_alpha   90.00
_cell.angle_beta   90.00
_cell.angle_gamma   90.00
#
_symmetry.space_group_name_H-M   'P 1'
#
loop_
_entity.id
_entity.type
_entity.pdbx_description
1 polymer ?
#
loop_
_entity_poly.entity_id
_entity_poly.type
_entity_poly.pdbx_seq_one_letter_code
_entity_poly.pdbx_strand_id
1 'polypeptide(L)'
;MCASYGRAVKVDPYDAGLFSSRSLCWLHAGDGKRALQDAARCKMLRPKWAKGYYRHGQALMLLKEYEKACDTLSEGLELDPMCDELEKLYWEAMELKNGRALGRRFPFWLMSPGNTRKKHSVVCSFGGCWTVFSTSPSM
;
A
#
# COMPACT_ATOMS: atom_id res chain seq x y z
N MET A 1 19.72 17.01 5.61
CA MET A 1 19.89 15.54 5.74
C MET A 1 20.01 14.82 4.39
N CYS A 2 19.25 15.15 3.33
CA CYS A 2 19.35 14.44 2.03
C CYS A 2 20.75 14.47 1.39
N ALA A 3 21.50 15.57 1.56
CA ALA A 3 22.78 15.79 0.88
C ALA A 3 23.90 14.80 1.32
N SER A 4 23.89 14.32 2.57
CA SER A 4 24.90 13.36 3.05
C SER A 4 24.79 12.01 2.34
N TYR A 5 23.55 11.56 2.08
CA TYR A 5 23.29 10.31 1.35
C TYR A 5 23.75 10.38 -0.12
N GLY A 6 23.76 11.58 -0.72
CA GLY A 6 24.31 11.76 -2.06
C GLY A 6 25.80 11.41 -2.16
N ARG A 7 26.57 11.66 -1.09
CA ARG A 7 27.97 11.21 -1.01
C ARG A 7 28.07 9.74 -0.66
N ALA A 8 27.27 9.25 0.29
CA ALA A 8 27.30 7.86 0.71
C ALA A 8 27.00 6.89 -0.44
N VAL A 9 25.99 7.19 -1.26
CA VAL A 9 25.63 6.36 -2.44
C VAL A 9 26.72 6.35 -3.51
N LYS A 10 27.60 7.37 -3.56
CA LYS A 10 28.77 7.36 -4.44
C LYS A 10 29.89 6.45 -3.92
N VAL A 11 29.97 6.26 -2.60
CA VAL A 11 30.96 5.39 -1.97
C VAL A 11 30.51 3.93 -2.10
N ASP A 12 29.25 3.64 -1.81
CA ASP A 12 28.65 2.32 -2.01
C ASP A 12 27.33 2.42 -2.79
N PRO A 13 27.34 2.16 -4.10
CA PRO A 13 26.15 2.20 -4.94
C PRO A 13 25.30 0.92 -4.88
N TYR A 14 25.69 -0.08 -4.08
CA TYR A 14 25.00 -1.37 -3.95
C TYR A 14 24.31 -1.55 -2.60
N ASP A 15 24.52 -0.65 -1.64
CA ASP A 15 23.80 -0.70 -0.37
C ASP A 15 22.36 -0.16 -0.51
N ALA A 16 21.40 -1.08 -0.53
CA ALA A 16 19.98 -0.77 -0.48
C ALA A 16 19.57 0.05 0.75
N GLY A 17 20.30 -0.08 1.88
CA GLY A 17 20.07 0.69 3.10
C GLY A 17 20.24 2.20 2.89
N LEU A 18 21.26 2.59 2.13
CA LEU A 18 21.53 3.99 1.77
C LEU A 18 20.41 4.55 0.89
N PHE A 19 19.97 3.81 -0.13
CA PHE A 19 18.86 4.24 -0.98
C PHE A 19 17.55 4.35 -0.20
N SER A 20 17.26 3.43 0.72
CA SER A 20 16.05 3.47 1.56
C SER A 20 16.06 4.72 2.45
N SER A 21 17.21 5.04 3.02
CA SER A 21 17.38 6.21 3.89
C SER A 21 17.31 7.52 3.10
N ARG A 22 17.87 7.54 1.89
CA ARG A 22 17.78 8.67 0.97
C ARG A 22 16.35 8.89 0.47
N SER A 23 15.63 7.82 0.12
CA SER A 23 14.21 7.84 -0.24
C SER A 23 13.37 8.43 0.88
N LEU A 24 13.58 8.01 2.14
CA LEU A 24 12.90 8.60 3.29
C LEU A 24 13.15 10.10 3.42
N CYS A 25 14.39 10.54 3.19
CA CYS A 25 14.71 11.97 3.20
C CYS A 25 13.97 12.74 2.10
N TRP A 26 13.79 12.15 0.91
CA TRP A 26 12.99 12.75 -0.17
C TRP A 26 11.50 12.77 0.16
N LEU A 27 10.97 11.74 0.82
CA LEU A 27 9.59 11.72 1.31
C LEU A 27 9.34 12.87 2.30
N HIS A 28 10.24 13.08 3.25
CA HIS A 28 10.14 14.22 4.18
C HIS A 28 10.31 15.58 3.50
N ALA A 29 11.06 15.63 2.39
CA ALA A 29 11.19 16.83 1.57
C ALA A 29 9.96 17.08 0.65
N GLY A 30 9.01 16.14 0.58
CA GLY A 30 7.86 16.23 -0.32
C GLY A 30 8.16 15.89 -1.79
N ASP A 31 9.38 15.42 -2.10
CA ASP A 31 9.79 15.05 -3.46
C ASP A 31 9.52 13.57 -3.72
N GLY A 32 8.25 13.26 -4.01
CA GLY A 32 7.82 11.88 -4.30
C GLY A 32 8.51 11.27 -5.52
N LYS A 33 8.91 12.08 -6.51
CA LYS A 33 9.57 11.57 -7.72
C LYS A 33 10.96 11.02 -7.42
N ARG A 34 11.76 11.77 -6.67
CA ARG A 34 13.10 11.29 -6.23
C ARG A 34 12.99 10.14 -5.23
N ALA A 35 12.02 10.20 -4.32
CA ALA A 35 11.74 9.11 -3.39
C ALA A 35 11.43 7.79 -4.12
N LEU A 36 10.62 7.87 -5.19
CA LEU A 36 10.23 6.72 -6.01
C LEU A 36 11.44 6.09 -6.71
N GLN A 37 12.31 6.91 -7.31
CA GLN A 37 13.52 6.43 -7.99
C GLN A 37 14.44 5.67 -7.02
N ASP A 38 14.66 6.22 -5.83
CA ASP A 38 15.49 5.59 -4.81
C ASP A 38 14.85 4.30 -4.26
N ALA A 39 13.54 4.32 -4.05
CA ALA A 39 12.81 3.13 -3.61
C ALA A 39 12.81 2.02 -4.68
N ALA A 40 12.67 2.37 -5.96
CA ALA A 40 12.81 1.43 -7.06
C ALA A 40 14.21 0.78 -7.07
N ARG A 41 15.26 1.59 -6.82
CA ARG A 41 16.62 1.07 -6.69
C ARG A 41 16.78 0.12 -5.50
N CYS A 42 16.12 0.40 -4.37
CA CYS A 42 16.08 -0.53 -3.22
C CYS A 42 15.51 -1.89 -3.62
N LYS A 43 14.36 -1.91 -4.32
CA LYS A 43 13.70 -3.14 -4.79
C LYS A 43 14.58 -3.93 -5.77
N MET A 44 15.28 -3.24 -6.67
CA MET A 44 16.24 -3.87 -7.59
C MET A 44 17.44 -4.51 -6.88
N LEU A 45 18.00 -3.81 -5.88
CA LEU A 45 19.17 -4.29 -5.14
C LEU A 45 18.82 -5.43 -4.18
N ARG A 46 17.66 -5.37 -3.52
CA ARG A 46 17.19 -6.40 -2.58
C ARG A 46 15.70 -6.70 -2.79
N PRO A 47 15.35 -7.57 -3.74
CA PRO A 47 13.95 -7.87 -4.08
C PRO A 47 13.20 -8.61 -2.97
N LYS A 48 13.89 -9.23 -2.01
CA LYS A 48 13.30 -9.91 -0.84
C LYS A 48 13.21 -9.01 0.40
N TRP A 49 13.43 -7.70 0.26
CA TRP A 49 13.47 -6.79 1.39
C TRP A 49 12.18 -5.98 1.48
N ALA A 50 11.28 -6.38 2.41
CA ALA A 50 9.98 -5.76 2.60
C ALA A 50 10.04 -4.23 2.75
N LYS A 51 11.07 -3.71 3.44
CA LYS A 51 11.29 -2.26 3.60
C LYS A 51 11.46 -1.51 2.27
N GLY A 52 11.99 -2.16 1.23
CA GLY A 52 12.08 -1.60 -0.11
C GLY A 52 10.70 -1.33 -0.71
N TYR A 53 9.77 -2.30 -0.58
CA TYR A 53 8.37 -2.17 -1.01
C TYR A 53 7.64 -1.11 -0.19
N TYR A 54 7.86 -1.06 1.13
CA TYR A 54 7.30 -0.02 1.99
C TYR A 54 7.68 1.39 1.50
N ARG A 55 8.98 1.65 1.27
CA ARG A 55 9.44 2.96 0.75
C ARG A 55 8.86 3.27 -0.63
N HIS A 56 8.71 2.26 -1.48
CA HIS A 56 8.15 2.42 -2.82
C HIS A 56 6.66 2.78 -2.77
N GLY A 57 5.89 2.09 -1.92
CA GLY A 57 4.48 2.40 -1.65
C GLY A 57 4.30 3.80 -1.09
N GLN A 58 5.13 4.23 -0.12
CA GLN A 58 5.08 5.59 0.43
C GLN A 58 5.32 6.65 -0.64
N ALA A 59 6.30 6.43 -1.54
CA ALA A 59 6.59 7.36 -2.63
C ALA A 59 5.43 7.46 -3.63
N LEU A 60 4.80 6.34 -3.97
CA LEU A 60 3.61 6.31 -4.83
C LEU A 60 2.41 7.00 -4.19
N MET A 61 2.18 6.81 -2.89
CA MET A 61 1.13 7.51 -2.16
C MET A 61 1.34 9.03 -2.15
N LEU A 62 2.59 9.49 -1.98
CA LEU A 62 2.93 10.91 -2.06
C LEU A 62 2.69 11.49 -3.46
N LEU A 63 2.89 10.68 -4.51
CA LEU A 63 2.55 11.01 -5.90
C LEU A 63 1.06 10.85 -6.23
N LYS A 64 0.24 10.42 -5.27
CA LYS A 64 -1.19 10.09 -5.44
C LYS A 64 -1.47 8.95 -6.44
N GLU A 65 -0.47 8.12 -6.70
CA GLU A 65 -0.59 6.91 -7.53
C GLU A 65 -1.02 5.73 -6.66
N TYR A 66 -2.21 5.84 -6.04
CA TYR A 66 -2.68 4.87 -5.04
C TYR A 66 -2.85 3.46 -5.59
N GLU A 67 -3.25 3.32 -6.86
CA GLU A 67 -3.37 2.03 -7.52
C GLU A 67 -2.05 1.27 -7.54
N LYS A 68 -0.99 1.90 -8.07
CA LYS A 68 0.35 1.29 -8.10
C LYS A 68 0.91 1.08 -6.70
N ALA A 69 0.55 1.94 -5.74
CA ALA A 69 0.95 1.78 -4.35
C ALA A 69 0.38 0.48 -3.76
N CYS A 70 -0.91 0.22 -3.98
CA CYS A 70 -1.57 -1.02 -3.55
C CYS A 70 -0.90 -2.24 -4.18
N ASP A 71 -0.65 -2.21 -5.50
CA ASP A 71 0.01 -3.31 -6.21
C ASP A 71 1.40 -3.60 -5.61
N THR A 72 2.22 -2.56 -5.44
CA THR A 72 3.57 -2.73 -4.89
C THR A 72 3.56 -3.24 -3.45
N LEU A 73 2.63 -2.75 -2.63
CA LEU A 73 2.51 -3.17 -1.24
C LEU A 73 1.99 -4.60 -1.13
N SER A 74 1.09 -5.01 -2.04
CA SER A 74 0.63 -6.39 -2.12
C SER A 74 1.77 -7.36 -2.46
N GLU A 75 2.64 -7.03 -3.42
CA GLU A 75 3.86 -7.81 -3.69
C GLU A 75 4.79 -7.91 -2.47
N GLY A 76 4.89 -6.82 -1.70
CA GLY A 76 5.68 -6.81 -0.47
C GLY A 76 5.09 -7.70 0.63
N LEU A 77 3.77 -7.73 0.76
CA LEU A 77 3.03 -8.59 1.70
C LEU A 77 3.07 -10.06 1.29
N GLU A 78 3.16 -10.37 0.00
CA GLU A 78 3.43 -11.75 -0.47
C GLU A 78 4.80 -12.26 -0.02
N LEU A 79 5.80 -11.37 0.10
CA LEU A 79 7.14 -11.73 0.57
C LEU A 79 7.24 -11.83 2.10
N ASP A 80 6.61 -10.90 2.81
CA ASP A 80 6.59 -10.86 4.27
C ASP A 80 5.17 -10.51 4.78
N PRO A 81 4.29 -11.51 4.92
CA PRO A 81 2.91 -11.29 5.35
C PRO A 81 2.80 -10.90 6.83
N MET A 82 3.88 -11.02 7.61
CA MET A 82 3.91 -10.67 9.03
C MET A 82 4.36 -9.23 9.26
N CYS A 83 4.64 -8.47 8.20
CA CYS A 83 5.09 -7.10 8.32
C CYS A 83 3.91 -6.13 8.55
N ASP A 84 3.63 -5.85 9.83
CA ASP A 84 2.63 -4.87 10.28
C ASP A 84 2.74 -3.50 9.57
N GLU A 85 3.96 -3.05 9.26
CA GLU A 85 4.19 -1.76 8.61
C GLU A 85 3.68 -1.75 7.17
N LEU A 86 3.92 -2.83 6.41
CA LEU A 86 3.40 -2.96 5.05
C LEU A 86 1.88 -3.10 5.06
N GLU A 87 1.34 -3.88 5.98
CA GLU A 87 -0.11 -4.11 6.05
C GLU A 87 -0.85 -2.80 6.31
N LYS A 88 -0.40 -2.01 7.29
CA LYS A 88 -0.98 -0.69 7.61
C LYS A 88 -0.95 0.23 6.40
N LEU A 89 0.19 0.29 5.71
CA LEU A 89 0.36 1.17 4.55
C LEU A 89 -0.49 0.70 3.36
N TYR A 90 -0.65 -0.60 3.17
CA TYR A 90 -1.51 -1.17 2.13
C TYR A 90 -2.97 -0.74 2.33
N TRP A 91 -3.48 -0.86 3.56
CA TRP A 91 -4.85 -0.43 3.87
C TRP A 91 -5.00 1.08 3.73
N GLU A 92 -4.01 1.88 4.15
CA GLU A 92 -4.01 3.33 3.93
C GLU A 92 -4.06 3.68 2.43
N ALA A 93 -3.26 3.01 1.60
CA ALA A 93 -3.27 3.19 0.15
C ALA A 93 -4.63 2.80 -0.47
N MET A 94 -5.25 1.72 0.00
CA MET A 94 -6.58 1.27 -0.43
C MET A 94 -7.69 2.23 -0.03
N GLU A 95 -7.64 2.79 1.18
CA GLU A 95 -8.57 3.82 1.64
C GLU A 95 -8.48 5.09 0.78
N LEU A 96 -7.26 5.54 0.48
CA LEU A 96 -7.01 6.67 -0.40
C LEU A 96 -7.46 6.40 -1.84
N LYS A 97 -7.20 5.18 -2.36
CA LYS A 97 -7.69 4.74 -3.68
C LYS A 97 -9.21 4.81 -3.78
N ASN A 98 -9.91 4.37 -2.74
CA ASN A 98 -11.38 4.32 -2.70
C ASN A 98 -12.04 5.66 -2.39
N GLY A 99 -11.26 6.73 -2.16
CA GLY A 99 -11.77 8.08 -1.87
C GLY A 99 -12.66 8.13 -0.62
N ARG A 100 -12.51 7.17 0.30
CA ARG A 100 -13.39 7.00 1.46
C ARG A 100 -12.54 6.71 2.68
N ALA A 101 -12.61 7.62 3.66
CA ALA A 101 -12.26 7.35 5.06
C ALA A 101 -13.21 6.29 5.63
N LEU A 102 -13.08 5.04 5.17
CA LEU A 102 -13.79 3.91 5.77
C LEU A 102 -13.06 3.59 7.07
N GLY A 103 -13.50 4.24 8.15
CA GLY A 103 -13.10 3.95 9.54
C GLY A 103 -13.50 2.54 10.00
N ARG A 104 -13.12 1.50 9.26
CA ARG A 104 -13.32 0.09 9.58
C ARG A 104 -12.04 -0.68 9.24
N ARG A 105 -11.14 -0.75 10.22
CA ARG A 105 -10.01 -1.68 10.25
C ARG A 105 -10.57 -3.11 10.21
N PHE A 106 -10.45 -3.79 9.07
CA PHE A 106 -10.77 -5.22 8.98
C PHE A 106 -9.50 -6.03 9.27
N PRO A 107 -9.52 -6.96 10.24
CA PRO A 107 -8.43 -7.90 10.44
C PRO A 107 -8.20 -8.76 9.20
N PHE A 108 -6.94 -9.01 8.82
CA PHE A 108 -6.54 -9.86 7.69
C PHE A 108 -7.25 -11.23 7.65
N TRP A 109 -7.55 -11.81 8.82
CA TRP A 109 -8.27 -13.09 8.96
C TRP A 109 -9.71 -13.09 8.41
N LEU A 110 -10.30 -11.92 8.13
CA LEU A 110 -11.64 -11.85 7.53
C LEU A 110 -11.67 -12.22 6.03
N MET A 111 -10.53 -12.30 5.35
CA MET A 111 -10.46 -12.79 3.96
C MET A 111 -10.05 -14.27 3.94
N SER A 112 -11.00 -15.14 4.27
CA SER A 112 -10.86 -16.58 4.07
C SER A 112 -10.91 -16.93 2.57
N PRO A 113 -9.93 -17.65 2.02
CA PRO A 113 -9.96 -18.14 0.64
C PRO A 113 -10.90 -19.35 0.59
N GLY A 114 -12.20 -19.12 0.41
CA GLY A 114 -13.15 -20.25 0.33
C GLY A 114 -14.63 -19.95 0.23
N ASN A 115 -15.11 -18.69 0.33
CA ASN A 115 -16.55 -18.43 0.32
C ASN A 115 -17.08 -17.86 -1.00
N THR A 116 -17.29 -18.73 -1.97
CA THR A 116 -18.16 -18.50 -3.13
C THR A 116 -19.63 -18.54 -2.72
N ARG A 117 -20.14 -17.53 -2.00
CA ARG A 117 -21.59 -17.20 -1.93
C ARG A 117 -21.83 -16.09 -0.91
N LYS A 118 -21.94 -14.87 -1.42
CA LYS A 118 -23.12 -13.98 -1.27
C LYS A 118 -22.70 -12.57 -1.68
N LYS A 119 -23.21 -12.17 -2.85
CA LYS A 119 -23.31 -10.77 -3.26
C LYS A 119 -24.12 -10.04 -2.19
N HIS A 120 -23.48 -9.45 -1.19
CA HIS A 120 -24.08 -8.35 -0.45
C HIS A 120 -23.45 -7.08 -0.98
N SER A 121 -24.20 -6.48 -1.90
CA SER A 121 -24.12 -5.11 -2.34
C SER A 121 -23.92 -4.19 -1.13
N VAL A 122 -22.70 -3.68 -0.95
CA VAL A 122 -22.50 -2.46 -0.18
C VAL A 122 -22.75 -1.30 -1.13
N VAL A 123 -24.03 -1.04 -1.38
CA VAL A 123 -24.50 0.18 -2.03
C VAL A 123 -24.76 1.22 -0.95
N CYS A 124 -24.26 2.42 -1.20
CA CYS A 124 -24.36 3.62 -0.37
C CYS A 124 -25.80 3.88 0.13
N SER A 125 -25.95 4.07 1.43
CA SER A 125 -27.12 4.74 2.01
C SER A 125 -26.94 6.26 1.87
N PHE A 126 -27.41 6.82 0.75
CA PHE A 126 -27.96 8.17 0.73
C PHE A 126 -29.49 8.00 0.78
N GLY A 127 -30.11 8.54 1.82
CA GLY A 127 -31.53 8.92 1.88
C GLY A 127 -32.59 8.01 1.25
N GLY A 128 -33.40 7.41 2.11
CA GLY A 128 -34.84 7.34 1.86
C GLY A 128 -35.40 6.07 1.22
N CYS A 129 -36.53 5.65 1.80
CA CYS A 129 -37.51 4.67 1.36
C CYS A 129 -37.16 3.17 1.44
N TRP A 130 -37.90 2.54 2.36
CA TRP A 130 -38.04 1.12 2.62
C TRP A 130 -38.71 0.41 1.46
N THR A 131 -38.13 -0.68 0.95
CA THR A 131 -38.93 -1.80 0.43
C THR A 131 -38.13 -3.09 0.56
N VAL A 132 -38.56 -3.95 1.49
CA VAL A 132 -38.11 -5.34 1.59
C VAL A 132 -39.00 -6.15 0.64
N PHE A 133 -38.42 -6.75 -0.40
CA PHE A 133 -39.09 -7.77 -1.19
C PHE A 133 -38.41 -9.12 -0.89
N SER A 134 -38.98 -9.83 0.07
CA SER A 134 -38.76 -11.25 0.28
C SER A 134 -39.49 -12.03 -0.82
N THR A 135 -38.76 -12.71 -1.69
CA THR A 135 -39.31 -13.78 -2.52
C THR A 135 -38.44 -15.02 -2.34
N SER A 136 -38.93 -15.95 -1.52
CA SER A 136 -38.51 -17.35 -1.55
C SER A 136 -39.13 -18.03 -2.76
N PRO A 137 -38.39 -18.84 -3.53
CA PRO A 137 -38.97 -19.88 -4.36
C PRO A 137 -38.91 -21.21 -3.59
N SER A 138 -40.09 -21.79 -3.36
CA SER A 138 -40.30 -23.18 -2.96
C SER A 138 -40.06 -24.12 -4.15
N MET A 139 -39.31 -25.20 -3.90
CA MET A 139 -39.48 -26.53 -4.50
C MET A 139 -38.95 -27.56 -3.52
#